data_AF-A0A9X2S7X9-F1
#
_entry.id   AF-A0A9X2S7X9-F1
#
_cell.length_a   1.000
_cell.length_b   1.000
_cell.length_c   1.000
_cell.angle_alpha   90.00
_cell.angle_beta   90.00
_cell.angle_gamma   90.00
#
_symmetry.space_group_name_H-M   'P 1'
#
loop_
_entity.id
_entity.type
_entity.pdbx_description
1 polymer ?
#
loop_
_entity_poly.entity_id
_entity_poly.type
_entity_poly.pdbx_seq_one_letter_code
_entity_poly.pdbx_strand_id
1 'polypeptide(L)'
;MFKRSLSIKGKMLLSMMLIFVIVVGGLVGLYIHLNNKYLQKELDGLSGGTISLDHVKEIRIKSYKIIFTLLIVSTVLVGAMSSFLIKKLSKEVEELQDNMYIAGKGDLTTRCNVKTIDEIGDLKSSFNVMVAKQTDIVNGLKQTVRILSETSEDMAAISAEVTSAVEEIASNMEAVSEDSQVGNEATLEVSQVLLELSSLIQMSKKLALSTEENSNIALNAAIEGKETIEKAMESMKIIEEKSCDVENLVQNFTKHLEEITNVSSTINGLADQDQSFSFKCFYRSGKSR
;
A
#
# COMPACT_ATOMS: atom_id res chain seq x y z
N MET A 1 17.15 -45.78 -36.69
CA MET A 1 17.49 -46.67 -37.83
C MET A 1 17.44 -45.84 -39.11
N PHE A 2 18.49 -45.06 -39.37
CA PHE A 2 18.53 -44.13 -40.51
C PHE A 2 18.87 -44.93 -41.77
N LYS A 3 17.84 -45.26 -42.56
CA LYS A 3 18.01 -45.80 -43.91
C LYS A 3 18.75 -44.70 -44.69
N ARG A 4 20.04 -44.88 -44.97
CA ARG A 4 20.79 -44.01 -45.90
C ARG A 4 20.17 -44.19 -47.28
N SER A 5 19.05 -43.53 -47.53
CA SER A 5 18.54 -43.36 -48.88
C SER A 5 19.60 -42.61 -49.67
N LEU A 6 19.92 -43.11 -50.86
CA LEU A 6 20.72 -42.36 -51.82
C LEU A 6 20.09 -40.97 -51.97
N SER A 7 20.89 -39.90 -51.86
CA SER A 7 20.46 -38.53 -52.18
C SER A 7 19.70 -38.51 -53.51
N ILE A 8 18.76 -37.57 -53.71
CA ILE A 8 18.05 -37.36 -54.99
C ILE A 8 19.03 -37.44 -56.18
N LYS A 9 20.20 -36.78 -56.06
CA LYS A 9 21.27 -36.84 -57.06
C LYS A 9 21.80 -38.25 -57.29
N GLY A 10 21.98 -39.02 -56.23
CA GLY A 10 22.39 -40.42 -56.28
C GLY A 10 21.35 -41.33 -56.95
N LYS A 11 20.05 -41.20 -56.60
CA LYS A 11 18.98 -41.98 -57.25
C LYS A 11 18.81 -41.61 -58.72
N MET A 12 18.95 -40.32 -59.06
CA MET A 12 18.92 -39.84 -60.44
C MET A 12 20.10 -40.37 -61.25
N LEU A 13 21.32 -40.30 -60.69
CA LEU A 13 22.49 -40.89 -61.33
C LEU A 13 22.33 -42.40 -61.54
N LEU A 14 21.86 -43.12 -60.51
CA LEU A 14 21.63 -44.56 -60.61
C LEU A 14 20.57 -44.90 -61.68
N SER A 15 19.48 -44.14 -61.72
CA SER A 15 18.42 -44.29 -62.72
C SER A 15 18.92 -43.97 -64.13
N MET A 16 19.64 -42.86 -64.32
CA MET A 16 20.26 -42.50 -65.58
C MET A 16 21.27 -43.54 -66.06
N MET A 17 22.09 -44.08 -65.15
CA MET A 17 23.03 -45.17 -65.48
C MET A 17 22.30 -46.47 -65.83
N LEU A 18 21.25 -46.83 -65.09
CA LEU A 18 20.45 -48.03 -65.39
C LEU A 18 19.79 -47.93 -66.77
N ILE A 19 19.19 -46.77 -67.09
CA ILE A 19 18.57 -46.52 -68.39
C ILE A 19 19.62 -46.49 -69.49
N PHE A 20 20.77 -45.85 -69.27
CA PHE A 20 21.88 -45.87 -70.24
C PHE A 20 22.33 -47.31 -70.54
N VAL A 21 22.49 -48.14 -69.50
CA VAL A 21 22.85 -49.56 -69.65
C VAL A 21 21.77 -50.34 -70.40
N ILE A 22 20.48 -50.12 -70.09
CA ILE A 22 19.36 -50.81 -70.76
C ILE A 22 19.27 -50.39 -72.24
N VAL A 23 19.36 -49.09 -72.53
CA VAL A 23 19.26 -48.56 -73.90
C VAL A 23 20.48 -48.99 -74.72
N VAL A 24 21.70 -48.79 -74.22
CA VAL A 24 22.92 -49.20 -74.93
C VAL A 24 22.96 -50.73 -75.09
N GLY A 25 22.65 -51.50 -74.04
CA GLY A 25 22.60 -52.95 -74.10
C GLY A 25 21.56 -53.48 -75.10
N GLY A 26 20.35 -52.91 -75.11
CA GLY A 26 19.30 -53.26 -76.07
C GLY A 26 19.68 -52.93 -77.51
N LEU A 27 20.33 -51.78 -77.73
CA LEU A 27 20.79 -51.37 -79.06
C LEU A 27 21.95 -52.23 -79.57
N VAL A 28 22.92 -52.59 -78.70
CA VAL A 28 24.00 -53.52 -79.03
C VAL A 28 23.45 -54.91 -79.34
N GLY A 29 22.49 -55.40 -78.55
CA GLY A 29 21.81 -56.68 -78.82
C GLY A 29 21.08 -56.69 -80.17
N LEU A 30 20.36 -55.62 -80.48
CA LEU A 30 19.68 -55.44 -81.78
C LEU A 30 20.69 -55.39 -82.93
N TYR A 31 21.83 -54.73 -82.74
CA TYR A 31 22.91 -54.71 -83.72
C TYR A 31 23.48 -56.10 -83.98
N ILE A 32 23.78 -56.88 -82.94
CA ILE A 32 24.28 -58.26 -83.08
C ILE A 32 23.26 -59.12 -83.83
N HIS A 33 21.98 -59.00 -83.48
CA HIS A 33 20.90 -59.77 -84.11
C HIS A 33 20.74 -59.43 -85.60
N LEU A 34 20.73 -58.14 -85.96
CA LEU A 34 20.65 -57.69 -87.34
C LEU A 34 21.89 -58.12 -88.14
N ASN A 35 23.09 -57.89 -87.60
CA ASN A 35 24.34 -58.25 -88.26
C ASN A 35 24.44 -59.77 -88.52
N ASN A 36 24.04 -60.60 -87.55
CA ASN A 36 24.02 -62.06 -87.73
C ASN A 36 23.02 -62.49 -88.82
N LYS A 37 21.82 -61.90 -88.83
CA LYS A 37 20.78 -62.17 -89.86
C LYS A 37 21.21 -61.74 -91.27
N TYR A 38 21.90 -60.60 -91.38
CA TYR A 38 22.46 -60.14 -92.65
C TYR A 38 23.57 -61.08 -93.15
N LEU A 39 24.51 -61.47 -92.28
CA LEU A 39 25.58 -62.41 -92.64
C LEU A 39 25.04 -63.78 -93.08
N GLN A 40 24.01 -64.28 -92.41
CA GLN A 40 23.38 -65.57 -92.75
C GLN A 40 22.66 -65.53 -94.10
N LYS A 41 21.95 -64.44 -94.41
CA LYS A 41 21.27 -64.25 -95.71
C LYS A 41 22.25 -64.12 -96.88
N GLU A 42 23.42 -63.54 -96.65
CA GLU A 42 24.47 -63.42 -97.66
C GLU A 42 25.21 -64.76 -97.87
N LEU A 43 25.44 -65.53 -96.79
CA LEU A 43 26.01 -66.88 -96.83
C LEU A 43 25.11 -67.87 -97.60
N ASP A 44 23.79 -67.82 -97.40
CA ASP A 44 22.84 -68.65 -98.14
C ASP A 44 22.78 -68.29 -99.64
N GLY A 45 23.15 -67.06 -100.01
CA GLY A 45 23.24 -66.60 -101.40
C GLY A 45 24.54 -66.96 -102.12
N LEU A 46 25.57 -67.44 -101.39
CA LEU A 46 26.93 -67.64 -101.90
C LEU A 46 27.33 -69.13 -101.92
N SER A 47 26.56 -69.98 -102.62
CA SER A 47 26.94 -71.38 -102.86
C SER A 47 28.08 -71.58 -103.89
N GLY A 48 28.88 -70.55 -104.19
CA GLY A 48 30.06 -70.71 -105.05
C GLY A 48 30.69 -69.39 -105.47
N GLY A 49 31.70 -68.92 -104.72
CA GLY A 49 32.55 -67.79 -105.13
C GLY A 49 33.38 -67.21 -103.99
N THR A 50 34.64 -66.89 -104.27
CA THR A 50 35.56 -66.22 -103.34
C THR A 50 35.01 -64.85 -102.94
N ILE A 51 34.94 -64.57 -101.64
CA ILE A 51 34.46 -63.28 -101.11
C ILE A 51 35.48 -62.21 -101.52
N SER A 52 35.11 -61.32 -102.43
CA SER A 52 35.99 -60.21 -102.81
C SER A 52 36.15 -59.23 -101.64
N LEU A 53 37.37 -58.70 -101.46
CA LEU A 53 37.72 -57.75 -100.39
C LEU A 53 36.81 -56.51 -100.34
N ASP A 54 36.16 -56.17 -101.45
CA ASP A 54 35.26 -55.04 -101.56
C ASP A 54 33.91 -55.28 -100.86
N HIS A 55 33.39 -56.52 -100.86
CA HIS A 55 32.16 -56.86 -100.13
C HIS A 55 32.36 -56.79 -98.61
N VAL A 56 33.52 -57.22 -98.10
CA VAL A 56 33.85 -57.13 -96.66
C VAL A 56 33.96 -55.68 -96.21
N LYS A 57 34.46 -54.78 -97.06
CA LYS A 57 34.51 -53.34 -96.77
C LYS A 57 33.11 -52.72 -96.71
N GLU A 58 32.22 -53.09 -97.63
CA GLU A 58 30.84 -52.60 -97.61
C GLU A 58 30.07 -53.01 -96.34
N ILE A 59 30.20 -54.27 -95.93
CA ILE A 59 29.58 -54.77 -94.69
C ILE A 59 30.10 -53.97 -93.49
N ARG A 60 31.42 -53.77 -93.40
CA ARG A 60 32.04 -53.00 -92.32
C ARG A 60 31.51 -51.55 -92.26
N ILE A 61 31.37 -50.89 -93.40
CA ILE A 61 30.84 -49.52 -93.48
C ILE A 61 29.36 -49.46 -93.06
N LYS A 62 28.53 -50.41 -93.50
CA LYS A 62 27.11 -50.51 -93.10
C LYS A 62 26.98 -50.75 -91.58
N SER A 63 27.81 -51.64 -91.03
CA SER A 63 27.85 -51.93 -89.59
C SER A 63 28.27 -50.71 -88.75
N TYR A 64 29.29 -49.96 -89.17
CA TYR A 64 29.67 -48.71 -88.48
C TYR A 64 28.57 -47.66 -88.51
N LYS A 65 27.85 -47.51 -89.64
CA LYS A 65 26.71 -46.60 -89.74
C LYS A 65 25.61 -46.96 -88.75
N ILE A 66 25.27 -48.24 -88.61
CA ILE A 66 24.25 -48.70 -87.66
C ILE A 66 24.68 -48.39 -86.21
N ILE A 67 25.91 -48.77 -85.81
CA ILE A 67 26.43 -48.48 -84.46
C ILE A 67 26.40 -46.97 -84.18
N PHE A 68 26.82 -46.15 -85.15
CA PHE A 68 26.82 -44.70 -85.00
C PHE A 68 25.42 -44.12 -84.84
N THR A 69 24.45 -44.58 -85.64
CA THR A 69 23.03 -44.16 -85.49
C THR A 69 22.44 -44.57 -84.14
N LEU A 70 22.78 -45.76 -83.64
CA LEU A 70 22.30 -46.24 -82.34
C LEU A 70 22.90 -45.44 -81.17
N LEU A 71 24.17 -45.07 -81.25
CA LEU A 71 24.80 -44.19 -80.27
C LEU A 71 24.14 -42.81 -80.24
N ILE A 72 23.83 -42.24 -81.40
CA ILE A 72 23.12 -40.96 -81.50
C ILE A 72 21.74 -41.08 -80.85
N VAL A 73 20.95 -42.10 -81.20
CA VAL A 73 19.59 -42.31 -80.66
C VAL A 73 19.62 -42.50 -79.15
N SER A 74 20.57 -43.29 -78.61
CA SER A 74 20.75 -43.48 -77.17
C SER A 74 21.08 -42.17 -76.46
N THR A 75 21.98 -41.37 -77.03
CA THR A 75 22.39 -40.08 -76.45
C THR A 75 21.22 -39.10 -76.43
N VAL A 76 20.44 -39.04 -77.51
CA VAL A 76 19.23 -38.21 -77.60
C VAL A 76 18.18 -38.65 -76.58
N LEU A 77 17.91 -39.95 -76.44
CA LEU A 77 16.94 -40.48 -75.47
C LEU A 77 17.33 -40.15 -74.02
N VAL A 78 18.59 -40.41 -73.65
CA VAL A 78 19.08 -40.10 -72.30
C VAL A 78 19.04 -38.60 -72.05
N GLY A 79 19.50 -37.78 -73.00
CA GLY A 79 19.45 -36.32 -72.91
C GLY A 79 18.03 -35.77 -72.75
N ALA A 80 17.07 -36.30 -73.51
CA ALA A 80 15.66 -35.90 -73.43
C ALA A 80 15.05 -36.25 -72.06
N MET A 81 15.31 -37.45 -71.56
CA MET A 81 14.76 -37.89 -70.27
C MET A 81 15.39 -37.18 -69.08
N SER A 82 16.71 -36.95 -69.10
CA SER A 82 17.40 -36.14 -68.10
C SER A 82 16.86 -34.71 -68.08
N SER A 83 16.65 -34.11 -69.26
CA SER A 83 16.06 -32.77 -69.36
C SER A 83 14.65 -32.71 -68.78
N PHE A 84 13.83 -33.74 -69.00
CA PHE A 84 12.47 -33.82 -68.44
C PHE A 84 12.48 -33.92 -66.91
N LEU A 85 13.33 -34.78 -66.33
CA LEU A 85 13.45 -34.94 -64.88
C LEU A 85 13.98 -33.67 -64.20
N ILE A 86 15.00 -33.03 -64.78
CA ILE A 86 15.56 -31.78 -64.25
C ILE A 86 14.47 -30.70 -64.25
N LYS A 87 13.75 -30.52 -65.36
CA LYS A 87 12.66 -29.53 -65.45
C LYS A 87 11.57 -29.77 -64.40
N LYS A 88 11.16 -31.03 -64.19
CA LYS A 88 10.15 -31.37 -63.19
C LYS A 88 10.62 -31.03 -61.77
N LEU A 89 11.85 -31.41 -61.41
CA LEU A 89 12.39 -31.14 -60.08
C LEU A 89 12.64 -29.64 -59.84
N SER A 90 13.21 -28.95 -60.83
CA SER A 90 13.41 -27.50 -60.77
C SER A 90 12.10 -26.77 -60.51
N LYS A 91 11.01 -27.16 -61.19
CA LYS A 91 9.69 -26.56 -60.97
C LYS A 91 9.16 -26.77 -59.55
N GLU A 92 9.29 -27.99 -59.00
CA GLU A 92 8.82 -28.29 -57.64
C GLU A 92 9.65 -27.55 -56.57
N VAL A 93 10.95 -27.34 -56.82
CA VAL A 93 11.83 -26.57 -55.95
C VAL A 93 11.55 -25.07 -56.04
N GLU A 94 11.28 -24.55 -57.24
CA GLU A 94 10.92 -23.15 -57.47
C GLU A 94 9.58 -22.82 -56.77
N GLU A 95 8.57 -23.68 -56.88
CA GLU A 95 7.31 -23.52 -56.15
C GLU A 95 7.50 -23.50 -54.61
N LEU A 96 8.38 -24.37 -54.10
CA LEU A 96 8.72 -24.36 -52.68
C LEU A 96 9.47 -23.06 -52.31
N GLN A 97 10.40 -22.61 -53.14
CA GLN A 97 11.15 -21.37 -52.92
C GLN A 97 10.21 -20.16 -52.88
N ASP A 98 9.24 -20.08 -53.79
CA ASP A 98 8.25 -19.00 -53.82
C ASP A 98 7.39 -18.99 -52.56
N ASN A 99 6.91 -20.16 -52.14
CA ASN A 99 6.14 -20.27 -50.89
C ASN A 99 6.99 -19.92 -49.66
N MET A 100 8.25 -20.33 -49.63
CA MET A 100 9.19 -19.93 -48.58
C MET A 100 9.43 -18.42 -48.57
N TYR A 101 9.51 -17.79 -49.74
CA TYR A 101 9.67 -16.35 -49.87
C TYR A 101 8.42 -15.59 -49.39
N ILE A 102 7.22 -16.07 -49.73
CA ILE A 102 5.94 -15.53 -49.25
C ILE A 102 5.84 -15.64 -47.73
N ALA A 103 6.15 -16.81 -47.16
CA ALA A 103 6.20 -17.00 -45.71
C ALA A 103 7.25 -16.10 -45.05
N GLY A 104 8.43 -15.95 -45.68
CA GLY A 104 9.49 -15.04 -45.22
C GLY A 104 9.10 -13.56 -45.24
N LYS A 105 8.15 -13.17 -46.07
CA LYS A 105 7.53 -11.83 -46.05
C LYS A 105 6.47 -11.65 -44.95
N GLY A 106 6.15 -12.71 -44.20
CA GLY A 106 5.19 -12.68 -43.10
C GLY A 106 3.80 -13.19 -43.46
N ASP A 107 3.57 -13.65 -44.69
CA ASP A 107 2.31 -14.34 -45.03
C ASP A 107 2.41 -15.82 -44.65
N LEU A 108 2.00 -16.12 -43.42
CA LEU A 108 2.00 -17.47 -42.86
C LEU A 108 0.74 -18.27 -43.25
N THR A 109 -0.07 -17.80 -44.21
CA THR A 109 -1.23 -18.56 -44.73
C THR A 109 -0.83 -19.52 -45.85
N THR A 110 0.34 -19.30 -46.47
CA THR A 110 0.84 -20.15 -47.56
C THR A 110 1.11 -21.59 -47.12
N ARG A 111 0.77 -22.55 -47.97
CA ARG A 111 1.01 -23.99 -47.76
C ARG A 111 1.47 -24.63 -49.06
N CYS A 112 2.47 -25.50 -48.96
CA CYS A 112 2.91 -26.32 -50.07
C CYS A 112 2.00 -27.55 -50.21
N ASN A 113 1.58 -27.87 -51.44
CA ASN A 113 0.86 -29.10 -51.72
C ASN A 113 1.83 -30.28 -51.81
N VAL A 114 1.66 -31.28 -50.92
CA VAL A 114 2.50 -32.48 -50.86
C VAL A 114 1.89 -33.55 -51.77
N LYS A 115 2.38 -33.66 -53.01
CA LYS A 115 1.91 -34.65 -53.99
C LYS A 115 2.80 -35.87 -54.13
N THR A 116 4.06 -35.77 -53.69
CA THR A 116 5.08 -36.81 -53.84
C THR A 116 5.46 -37.39 -52.49
N ILE A 117 5.88 -38.66 -52.47
CA ILE A 117 6.35 -39.39 -51.28
C ILE A 117 7.89 -39.52 -51.35
N ASP A 118 8.53 -38.53 -51.98
CA ASP A 118 9.97 -38.44 -52.12
C ASP A 118 10.54 -37.37 -51.19
N GLU A 119 11.86 -37.17 -51.24
CA GLU A 119 12.54 -36.18 -50.42
C GLU A 119 12.03 -34.74 -50.61
N ILE A 120 11.43 -34.42 -51.77
CA ILE A 120 10.81 -33.11 -52.02
C ILE A 120 9.47 -33.00 -51.29
N GLY A 121 8.69 -34.08 -51.27
CA GLY A 121 7.47 -34.18 -50.48
C GLY A 121 7.72 -34.01 -48.98
N ASP A 122 8.75 -34.67 -48.44
CA ASP A 122 9.16 -34.53 -47.04
C ASP A 122 9.59 -33.10 -46.70
N LEU A 123 10.28 -32.42 -47.63
CA LEU A 123 10.69 -31.04 -47.47
C LEU A 123 9.49 -30.08 -47.47
N LYS A 124 8.53 -30.26 -48.39
CA LYS A 124 7.27 -29.51 -48.43
C LYS A 124 6.44 -29.72 -47.15
N SER A 125 6.42 -30.94 -46.62
CA SER A 125 5.76 -31.27 -45.35
C SER A 125 6.42 -30.56 -44.17
N SER A 126 7.75 -30.61 -44.08
CA SER A 126 8.53 -29.94 -43.03
C SER A 126 8.35 -28.42 -43.07
N PHE A 127 8.29 -27.82 -44.28
CA PHE A 127 7.96 -26.41 -44.46
C PHE A 127 6.57 -26.07 -43.91
N ASN A 128 5.53 -26.85 -44.22
CA ASN A 128 4.19 -26.61 -43.71
C ASN A 128 4.13 -26.66 -42.17
N VAL A 129 4.86 -27.60 -41.55
CA VAL A 129 4.97 -27.68 -40.08
C VAL A 129 5.64 -26.43 -39.50
N MET A 130 6.72 -25.96 -40.12
CA MET A 130 7.40 -24.72 -39.71
C MET A 130 6.46 -23.52 -39.77
N VAL A 131 5.74 -23.33 -40.88
CA VAL A 131 4.79 -22.21 -41.04
C VAL A 131 3.64 -22.30 -40.03
N ALA A 132 3.13 -23.50 -39.76
CA ALA A 132 2.11 -23.70 -38.73
C ALA A 132 2.63 -23.28 -37.34
N LYS A 133 3.84 -23.69 -36.96
CA LYS A 133 4.45 -23.29 -35.68
C LYS A 133 4.72 -21.80 -35.58
N GLN A 134 5.15 -21.16 -36.66
CA GLN A 134 5.28 -19.70 -36.68
C GLN A 134 3.91 -19.00 -36.54
N THR A 135 2.86 -19.55 -37.15
CA THR A 135 1.49 -19.03 -37.03
C THR A 135 1.02 -19.09 -35.57
N ASP A 136 1.25 -20.23 -34.89
CA ASP A 136 0.92 -20.41 -33.47
C ASP A 136 1.65 -19.36 -32.59
N ILE A 137 2.94 -19.13 -32.85
CA ILE A 137 3.74 -18.13 -32.12
C ILE A 137 3.18 -16.71 -32.33
N VAL A 138 2.86 -16.33 -33.57
CA VAL A 138 2.30 -15.01 -33.89
C VAL A 138 0.93 -14.82 -33.23
N ASN A 139 0.08 -15.86 -33.22
CA ASN A 139 -1.21 -15.79 -32.55
C ASN A 139 -1.07 -15.67 -31.02
N GLY A 140 -0.15 -16.42 -30.42
CA GLY A 140 0.19 -16.30 -29.00
C GLY A 140 0.68 -14.88 -28.67
N LEU A 141 1.58 -14.32 -29.49
CA LEU A 141 2.07 -12.95 -29.32
C LEU A 141 0.94 -11.93 -29.40
N LYS A 142 0.02 -12.05 -30.38
CA LYS A 142 -1.16 -11.18 -30.48
C LYS A 142 -2.02 -11.22 -29.24
N GLN A 143 -2.25 -12.40 -28.67
CA GLN A 143 -3.00 -12.55 -27.43
C GLN A 143 -2.28 -11.88 -26.25
N THR A 144 -0.97 -12.08 -26.11
CA THR A 144 -0.16 -11.44 -25.07
C THR A 144 -0.19 -9.92 -25.20
N VAL A 145 -0.08 -9.38 -26.41
CA VAL A 145 -0.17 -7.93 -26.65
C VAL A 145 -1.56 -7.39 -26.29
N ARG A 146 -2.64 -8.13 -26.60
CA ARG A 146 -3.99 -7.74 -26.20
C ARG A 146 -4.14 -7.67 -24.68
N ILE A 147 -3.73 -8.73 -23.98
CA ILE A 147 -3.74 -8.78 -22.50
C ILE A 147 -2.90 -7.64 -21.92
N LEU A 148 -1.71 -7.38 -22.50
CA LEU A 148 -0.85 -6.30 -22.06
C LEU A 148 -1.51 -4.92 -22.23
N SER A 149 -2.24 -4.71 -23.33
CA SER A 149 -3.00 -3.48 -23.58
C SER A 149 -4.12 -3.31 -22.54
N GLU A 150 -4.92 -4.36 -22.32
CA GLU A 150 -5.98 -4.38 -21.30
C GLU A 150 -5.42 -4.09 -19.90
N THR A 151 -4.31 -4.75 -19.52
CA THR A 151 -3.65 -4.53 -18.23
C THR A 151 -3.06 -3.13 -18.10
N SER A 152 -2.61 -2.53 -19.21
CA SER A 152 -2.08 -1.15 -19.19
C SER A 152 -3.19 -0.13 -18.99
N GLU A 153 -4.39 -0.37 -19.55
CA GLU A 153 -5.58 0.45 -19.30
C GLU A 153 -6.03 0.34 -17.84
N ASP A 154 -6.10 -0.88 -17.30
CA ASP A 154 -6.41 -1.11 -15.88
C ASP A 154 -5.38 -0.44 -14.96
N MET A 155 -4.09 -0.54 -15.29
CA MET A 155 -3.01 0.11 -14.53
C MET A 155 -3.13 1.64 -14.55
N ALA A 156 -3.54 2.23 -15.68
CA ALA A 156 -3.75 3.66 -15.78
C ALA A 156 -4.93 4.10 -14.90
N ALA A 157 -6.03 3.33 -14.88
CA ALA A 157 -7.17 3.58 -14.01
C ALA A 157 -6.79 3.48 -12.52
N ILE A 158 -6.09 2.41 -12.14
CA ILE A 158 -5.59 2.20 -10.76
C ILE A 158 -4.64 3.33 -10.37
N SER A 159 -3.75 3.75 -11.26
CA SER A 159 -2.83 4.87 -10.99
C SER A 159 -3.57 6.17 -10.73
N ALA A 160 -4.64 6.45 -11.48
CA ALA A 160 -5.49 7.62 -11.26
C ALA A 160 -6.23 7.56 -9.91
N GLU A 161 -6.75 6.39 -9.54
CA GLU A 161 -7.39 6.17 -8.24
C GLU A 161 -6.39 6.35 -7.08
N VAL A 162 -5.17 5.82 -7.21
CA VAL A 162 -4.09 6.01 -6.24
C VAL A 162 -3.71 7.49 -6.12
N THR A 163 -3.61 8.23 -7.22
CA THR A 163 -3.35 9.68 -7.18
C THR A 163 -4.45 10.40 -6.40
N SER A 164 -5.72 10.10 -6.68
CA SER A 164 -6.85 10.69 -5.95
C SER A 164 -6.82 10.36 -4.45
N ALA A 165 -6.49 9.12 -4.09
CA ALA A 165 -6.36 8.72 -2.69
C ALA A 165 -5.20 9.44 -1.98
N VAL A 166 -4.09 9.67 -2.68
CA VAL A 166 -2.95 10.44 -2.14
C VAL A 166 -3.33 11.91 -1.94
N GLU A 167 -4.09 12.51 -2.85
CA GLU A 167 -4.61 13.87 -2.69
C GLU A 167 -5.54 13.99 -1.48
N GLU A 168 -6.42 13.01 -1.27
CA GLU A 168 -7.30 12.95 -0.09
C GLU A 168 -6.50 12.81 1.21
N ILE A 169 -5.47 11.94 1.23
CA ILE A 169 -4.56 11.80 2.38
C ILE A 169 -3.85 13.13 2.66
N ALA A 170 -3.37 13.83 1.63
CA ALA A 170 -2.71 15.13 1.80
C ALA A 170 -3.66 16.16 2.42
N SER A 171 -4.90 16.24 1.94
CA SER A 171 -5.92 17.14 2.50
C SER A 171 -6.24 16.80 3.96
N ASN A 172 -6.38 15.51 4.29
CA ASN A 172 -6.60 15.08 5.68
C ASN A 172 -5.40 15.41 6.58
N MET A 173 -4.17 15.32 6.08
CA MET A 173 -2.96 15.70 6.82
C MET A 173 -2.90 17.20 7.08
N GLU A 174 -3.37 18.04 6.15
CA GLU A 174 -3.52 19.48 6.38
C GLU A 174 -4.53 19.76 7.48
N ALA A 175 -5.71 19.12 7.44
CA ALA A 175 -6.72 19.26 8.48
C ALA A 175 -6.20 18.82 9.87
N VAL A 176 -5.48 17.70 9.94
CA VAL A 176 -4.86 17.24 11.20
C VAL A 176 -3.81 18.23 11.72
N SER A 177 -3.04 18.86 10.83
CA SER A 177 -2.08 19.90 11.23
C SER A 177 -2.80 21.14 11.77
N GLU A 178 -3.92 21.54 11.17
CA GLU A 178 -4.75 22.64 11.65
C GLU A 178 -5.35 22.32 13.04
N ASP A 179 -5.95 21.14 13.20
CA ASP A 179 -6.48 20.67 14.48
C ASP A 179 -5.39 20.60 15.57
N SER A 180 -4.18 20.17 15.21
CA SER A 180 -3.03 20.13 16.13
C SER A 180 -2.59 21.53 16.55
N GLN A 181 -2.63 22.50 15.64
CA GLN A 181 -2.33 23.91 15.95
C GLN A 181 -3.38 24.48 16.91
N VAL A 182 -4.67 24.26 16.63
CA VAL A 182 -5.78 24.68 17.50
C VAL A 182 -5.67 24.02 18.88
N GLY A 183 -5.37 22.72 18.94
CA GLY A 183 -5.17 21.99 20.19
C GLY A 183 -3.98 22.52 21.01
N ASN A 184 -2.89 22.92 20.34
CA ASN A 184 -1.75 23.54 20.99
C ASN A 184 -2.09 24.92 21.56
N GLU A 185 -2.82 25.76 20.80
CA GLU A 185 -3.29 27.07 21.27
C GLU A 185 -4.21 26.94 22.50
N ALA A 186 -5.16 26.01 22.47
CA ALA A 186 -6.02 25.71 23.61
C ALA A 186 -5.21 25.25 24.84
N THR A 187 -4.15 24.46 24.63
CA THR A 187 -3.27 24.01 25.73
C THR A 187 -2.48 25.16 26.34
N LEU A 188 -2.04 26.13 25.52
CA LEU A 188 -1.38 27.34 25.99
C LEU A 188 -2.34 28.22 26.81
N GLU A 189 -3.59 28.37 26.36
CA GLU A 189 -4.63 29.09 27.09
C GLU A 189 -4.91 28.43 28.45
N VAL A 190 -5.10 27.12 28.48
CA VAL A 190 -5.30 26.37 29.74
C VAL A 190 -4.10 26.54 30.67
N SER A 191 -2.88 26.53 30.14
CA SER A 191 -1.67 26.75 30.94
C SER A 191 -1.66 28.14 31.58
N GLN A 192 -2.08 29.16 30.84
CA GLN A 192 -2.22 30.52 31.36
C GLN A 192 -3.26 30.62 32.48
N VAL A 193 -4.44 30.00 32.29
CA VAL A 193 -5.49 29.94 33.31
C VAL A 193 -4.99 29.22 34.57
N LEU A 194 -4.20 28.16 34.42
CA LEU A 194 -3.61 27.44 35.57
C LEU A 194 -2.59 28.29 36.33
N LEU A 195 -1.81 29.13 35.66
CA LEU A 195 -0.91 30.08 36.31
C LEU A 195 -1.68 31.12 37.13
N GLU A 196 -2.77 31.65 36.57
CA GLU A 196 -3.67 32.57 37.28
C GLU A 196 -4.34 31.90 38.50
N LEU A 197 -4.81 30.66 38.33
CA LEU A 197 -5.38 29.87 39.42
C LEU A 197 -4.37 29.63 40.55
N SER A 198 -3.12 29.30 40.21
CA SER A 198 -2.04 29.12 41.19
C SER A 198 -1.80 30.42 41.99
N SER A 199 -1.80 31.57 41.31
CA SER A 199 -1.70 32.89 41.95
C SER A 199 -2.87 33.15 42.89
N LEU A 200 -4.11 32.87 42.47
CA LEU A 200 -5.32 33.01 43.29
C LEU A 200 -5.29 32.12 44.53
N ILE A 201 -4.77 30.88 44.41
CA ILE A 201 -4.60 29.97 45.56
C ILE A 201 -3.59 30.54 46.55
N GLN A 202 -2.46 31.08 46.09
CA GLN A 202 -1.49 31.73 46.98
C GLN A 202 -2.07 32.96 47.69
N MET A 203 -2.83 33.78 46.96
CA MET A 203 -3.49 34.95 47.53
C MET A 203 -4.54 34.55 48.56
N SER A 204 -5.34 33.52 48.27
CA SER A 204 -6.32 32.95 49.20
C SER A 204 -5.67 32.41 50.46
N LYS A 205 -4.53 31.70 50.33
CA LYS A 205 -3.74 31.25 51.48
C LYS A 205 -3.26 32.41 52.35
N LYS A 206 -2.74 33.48 51.73
CA LYS A 206 -2.29 34.67 52.45
C LYS A 206 -3.44 35.35 53.20
N LEU A 207 -4.61 35.45 52.57
CA LEU A 207 -5.81 36.02 53.18
C LEU A 207 -6.30 35.18 54.36
N ALA A 208 -6.30 33.85 54.23
CA ALA A 208 -6.66 32.93 55.31
C ALA A 208 -5.75 33.09 56.54
N LEU A 209 -4.42 33.15 56.32
CA LEU A 209 -3.45 33.38 57.40
C LEU A 209 -3.65 34.74 58.09
N SER A 210 -3.88 35.80 57.32
CA SER A 210 -4.17 37.13 57.89
C SER A 210 -5.48 37.16 58.66
N THR A 211 -6.50 36.41 58.21
CA THR A 211 -7.79 36.30 58.90
C THR A 211 -7.65 35.52 60.22
N GLU A 212 -6.83 34.46 60.23
CA GLU A 212 -6.48 33.72 61.45
C GLU A 212 -5.76 34.61 62.47
N GLU A 213 -4.78 35.41 62.03
CA GLU A 213 -4.09 36.38 62.88
C GLU A 213 -5.06 37.41 63.47
N ASN A 214 -5.91 38.02 62.64
CA ASN A 214 -6.93 38.97 63.09
C ASN A 214 -7.93 38.34 64.07
N SER A 215 -8.30 37.07 63.86
CA SER A 215 -9.19 36.35 64.77
C SER A 215 -8.55 36.11 66.13
N ASN A 216 -7.25 35.78 66.17
CA ASN A 216 -6.50 35.68 67.42
C ASN A 216 -6.40 37.02 68.15
N ILE A 217 -6.17 38.12 67.43
CA ILE A 217 -6.17 39.47 68.01
C ILE A 217 -7.54 39.79 68.62
N ALA A 218 -8.63 39.54 67.90
CA ALA A 218 -9.98 39.77 68.38
C ALA A 218 -10.32 38.90 69.61
N LEU A 219 -9.86 37.64 69.63
CA LEU A 219 -10.01 36.75 70.78
C LEU A 219 -9.27 37.28 72.01
N ASN A 220 -8.01 37.71 71.85
CA ASN A 220 -7.24 38.29 72.95
C ASN A 220 -7.89 39.56 73.50
N ALA A 221 -8.34 40.46 72.62
CA ALA A 221 -9.07 41.66 73.02
C ALA A 221 -10.38 41.33 73.76
N ALA A 222 -11.10 40.27 73.36
CA ALA A 222 -12.29 39.82 74.06
C ALA A 222 -11.97 39.22 75.45
N ILE A 223 -10.84 38.50 75.59
CA ILE A 223 -10.37 37.99 76.89
C ILE A 223 -10.01 39.14 77.83
N GLU A 224 -9.24 40.14 77.36
CA GLU A 224 -8.91 41.34 78.13
C GLU A 224 -10.16 42.15 78.50
N GLY A 225 -11.09 42.28 77.57
CA GLY A 225 -12.39 42.91 77.80
C GLY A 225 -13.19 42.19 78.89
N LYS A 226 -13.21 40.85 78.86
CA LYS A 226 -13.85 40.03 79.90
C LYS A 226 -13.21 40.27 81.28
N GLU A 227 -11.88 40.25 81.38
CA GLU A 227 -11.18 40.50 82.65
C GLU A 227 -11.50 41.90 83.21
N THR A 228 -11.58 42.89 82.32
CA THR A 228 -11.95 44.26 82.70
C THR A 228 -13.38 44.34 83.26
N ILE A 229 -14.33 43.63 82.63
CA ILE A 229 -15.71 43.54 83.13
C ILE A 229 -15.77 42.82 84.48
N GLU A 230 -15.00 41.74 84.67
CA GLU A 230 -14.93 41.03 85.96
C GLU A 230 -14.44 41.95 87.10
N LYS A 231 -13.39 42.74 86.85
CA LYS A 231 -12.90 43.75 87.82
C LYS A 231 -13.94 44.84 88.11
N ALA A 232 -14.67 45.29 87.09
CA ALA A 232 -15.73 46.28 87.26
C ALA A 232 -16.90 45.71 88.09
N MET A 233 -17.27 44.43 87.89
CA MET A 233 -18.27 43.74 88.71
C MET A 233 -17.83 43.60 90.16
N GLU A 234 -16.56 43.26 90.42
CA GLU A 234 -16.00 43.19 91.77
C GLU A 234 -16.07 44.56 92.46
N SER A 235 -15.68 45.62 91.74
CA SER A 235 -15.77 46.99 92.24
C SER A 235 -17.22 47.39 92.55
N MET A 236 -18.19 47.01 91.69
CA MET A 236 -19.61 47.24 91.94
C MET A 236 -20.10 46.53 93.20
N LYS A 237 -19.64 45.31 93.47
CA LYS A 237 -19.97 44.57 94.70
C LYS A 237 -19.42 45.26 95.95
N ILE A 238 -18.20 45.80 95.88
CA ILE A 238 -17.62 46.60 96.97
C ILE A 238 -18.43 47.88 97.20
N ILE A 239 -18.85 48.55 96.11
CA ILE A 239 -19.71 49.75 96.20
C ILE A 239 -21.06 49.42 96.84
N GLU A 240 -21.67 48.29 96.49
CA GLU A 240 -22.91 47.80 97.11
C GLU A 240 -22.73 47.59 98.62
N GLU A 241 -21.68 46.87 99.03
CA GLU A 241 -21.35 46.64 100.44
C GLU A 241 -21.13 47.96 101.20
N LYS A 242 -20.34 48.88 100.63
CA LYS A 242 -20.08 50.19 101.24
C LYS A 242 -21.32 51.08 101.30
N SER A 243 -22.23 50.95 100.33
CA SER A 243 -23.49 51.68 100.35
C SER A 243 -24.40 51.17 101.48
N CYS A 244 -24.42 49.86 101.73
CA CYS A 244 -25.12 49.26 102.89
C CYS A 244 -24.51 49.69 104.23
N ASP A 245 -23.18 49.76 104.34
CA ASP A 245 -22.49 50.28 105.52
C ASP A 245 -22.92 51.73 105.82
N VAL A 246 -23.01 52.57 104.78
CA VAL A 246 -23.46 53.96 104.89
C VAL A 246 -24.92 54.02 105.32
N GLU A 247 -25.80 53.17 104.77
CA GLU A 247 -27.19 53.07 105.20
C GLU A 247 -27.31 52.74 106.70
N ASN A 248 -26.56 51.73 107.17
CA ASN A 248 -26.52 51.36 108.59
C ASN A 248 -25.98 52.48 109.49
N LEU A 249 -24.95 53.21 109.04
CA LEU A 249 -24.41 54.36 109.76
C LEU A 249 -25.44 55.48 109.89
N VAL A 250 -26.17 55.78 108.81
CA VAL A 250 -27.24 56.79 108.80
C VAL A 250 -28.39 56.37 109.72
N GLN A 251 -28.78 55.09 109.74
CA GLN A 251 -29.78 54.58 110.69
C GLN A 251 -29.33 54.72 112.14
N ASN A 252 -28.09 54.33 112.46
CA ASN A 252 -27.53 54.48 113.81
C ASN A 252 -27.42 55.95 114.23
N PHE A 253 -27.04 56.83 113.31
CA PHE A 253 -27.00 58.27 113.55
C PHE A 253 -28.40 58.85 113.82
N THR A 254 -29.40 58.41 113.06
CA THR A 254 -30.81 58.79 113.29
C THR A 254 -31.29 58.35 114.67
N LYS A 255 -30.93 57.12 115.09
CA LYS A 255 -31.22 56.63 116.44
C LYS A 255 -30.55 57.47 117.53
N HIS A 256 -29.30 57.89 117.34
CA HIS A 256 -28.63 58.81 118.27
C HIS A 256 -29.32 60.18 118.31
N LEU A 257 -29.83 60.69 117.19
CA LEU A 257 -30.62 61.92 117.16
C LEU A 257 -31.94 61.78 117.92
N GLU A 258 -32.63 60.64 117.83
CA GLU A 258 -33.82 60.34 118.65
C GLU A 258 -33.48 60.30 120.14
N GLU A 259 -32.37 59.64 120.53
CA GLU A 259 -31.90 59.62 121.92
C GLU A 259 -31.57 61.02 122.43
N ILE A 260 -30.88 61.85 121.64
CA ILE A 260 -30.61 63.25 121.97
C ILE A 260 -31.91 64.04 122.10
N THR A 261 -32.89 63.80 121.23
CA THR A 261 -34.20 64.46 121.30
C THR A 261 -34.95 64.06 122.58
N ASN A 262 -34.89 62.78 122.96
CA ASN A 262 -35.45 62.29 124.23
C ASN A 262 -34.76 62.93 125.45
N VAL A 263 -33.43 63.05 125.42
CA VAL A 263 -32.67 63.76 126.46
C VAL A 263 -33.04 65.24 126.50
N SER A 264 -33.14 65.90 125.34
CA SER A 264 -33.55 67.31 125.24
C SER A 264 -34.97 67.53 125.76
N SER A 265 -35.91 66.64 125.44
CA SER A 265 -37.26 66.61 126.00
C SER A 265 -37.23 66.46 127.52
N THR A 266 -36.39 65.57 128.05
CA THR A 266 -36.23 65.38 129.50
C THR A 266 -35.63 66.62 130.17
N ILE A 267 -34.66 67.28 129.52
CA ILE A 267 -34.08 68.54 130.01
C ILE A 267 -35.12 69.65 130.00
N ASN A 268 -35.93 69.77 128.95
CA ASN A 268 -37.04 70.73 128.92
C ASN A 268 -38.08 70.42 130.01
N GLY A 269 -38.40 69.14 130.23
CA GLY A 269 -39.26 68.71 131.35
C GLY A 269 -38.66 69.02 132.72
N LEU A 270 -37.35 68.88 132.90
CA LEU A 270 -36.63 69.28 134.11
C LEU A 270 -36.58 70.81 134.27
N ALA A 271 -36.43 71.56 133.18
CA ALA A 271 -36.47 73.02 133.20
C ALA A 271 -37.86 73.55 133.57
N ASP A 272 -38.93 72.92 133.05
CA ASP A 272 -40.31 73.18 133.49
C ASP A 272 -40.51 72.81 134.97
N GLN A 273 -39.88 71.72 135.43
CA GLN A 273 -39.89 71.32 136.84
C GLN A 273 -39.14 72.33 137.73
N ASP A 274 -38.01 72.88 137.28
CA ASP A 274 -37.21 73.87 138.01
C ASP A 274 -37.88 75.26 138.00
N GLN A 275 -38.56 75.60 136.90
CA GLN A 275 -39.43 76.78 136.82
C GLN A 275 -40.62 76.65 137.80
N SER A 276 -41.22 75.47 137.91
CA SER A 276 -42.25 75.18 138.90
C SER A 276 -41.72 75.25 140.35
N PHE A 277 -40.48 74.81 140.58
CA PHE A 277 -39.83 74.90 141.89
C PHE A 277 -39.51 76.36 142.28
N SER A 278 -38.97 77.15 141.35
CA SER A 278 -38.77 78.60 141.53
C SER A 278 -40.08 79.34 141.77
N PHE A 279 -41.14 79.01 141.04
CA PHE A 279 -42.46 79.62 141.24
C PHE A 279 -43.04 79.27 142.62
N LYS A 280 -42.93 78.01 143.08
CA LYS A 280 -43.34 77.60 144.43
C LYS A 280 -42.53 78.27 145.54
N CYS A 281 -41.22 78.43 145.38
CA CYS A 281 -40.37 79.13 146.35
C CYS A 281 -40.68 80.63 146.42
N PHE A 282 -40.93 81.28 145.27
CA PHE A 282 -41.31 82.69 145.23
C PHE A 282 -42.66 82.93 145.93
N TYR A 283 -43.66 82.09 145.67
CA TYR A 283 -44.99 82.26 146.25
C TYR A 283 -45.03 82.01 147.78
N ARG A 284 -44.17 81.13 148.30
CA ARG A 284 -44.12 80.82 149.74
C ARG A 284 -43.43 81.92 150.56
N SER A 285 -42.57 82.73 149.94
CA SER A 285 -41.89 83.86 150.59
C SER A 285 -42.74 85.16 150.61
N GLY A 286 -43.78 85.25 149.79
CA GLY A 286 -44.66 86.42 149.68
C GLY A 286 -45.82 86.50 150.68
N LYS A 287 -46.01 85.51 151.57
CA LYS A 287 -47.21 85.40 152.42
C LYS A 287 -46.97 85.46 153.93
N SER A 288 -45.81 85.96 154.37
CA SER A 288 -45.52 86.23 155.79
C SER A 288 -45.00 87.67 155.96
N ARG A 289 -45.86 88.63 155.68
CA ARG A 289 -45.92 89.97 156.30
C ARG A 289 -47.38 90.25 156.62
#